data_AF-A0A661DDB8-F1
#
_entry.id   AF-A0A661DDB8-F1
#
_cell.length_a   1.000
_cell.length_b   1.000
_cell.length_c   1.000
_cell.angle_alpha   90.00
_cell.angle_beta   90.00
_cell.angle_gamma   90.00
#
_symmetry.space_group_name_H-M   'P 1'
#
loop_
_entity.id
_entity.type
_entity.pdbx_description
1 polymer ?
#
loop_
_entity_poly.entity_id
_entity_poly.type
_entity_poly.pdbx_seq_one_letter_code
_entity_poly.pdbx_strand_id
1 'polypeptide(L)' 'MKKKPKFRVMKFNGDDAYSYAIFHADSVRGMKSPICYSPSPIICGMDYREAQSRKKEMEKKHEV' A
#
# COMPACT_ATOMS: atom_id res chain seq x y z
N MET A 1 11.93 13.87 -15.48
CA MET A 1 10.98 12.78 -15.80
C MET A 1 10.35 12.29 -14.50
N LYS A 2 9.06 12.58 -14.25
CA LYS A 2 8.37 12.05 -13.06
C LYS A 2 8.14 10.54 -13.27
N LYS A 3 8.80 9.70 -12.48
CA LYS A 3 8.59 8.24 -12.53
C LYS A 3 7.14 7.95 -12.11
N LYS A 4 6.46 7.05 -12.83
CA LYS A 4 5.12 6.57 -12.45
C LYS A 4 5.16 6.09 -10.99
N PRO A 5 4.24 6.51 -10.12
CA PRO A 5 4.21 6.06 -8.74
C PRO A 5 3.95 4.56 -8.71
N LYS A 6 4.86 3.81 -8.08
CA LYS A 6 4.69 2.37 -7.84
C LYS A 6 4.07 2.18 -6.47
N PHE A 7 3.13 1.23 -6.36
CA PHE A 7 2.41 0.95 -5.11
C PHE A 7 2.72 -0.46 -4.61
N ARG A 8 2.65 -0.66 -3.29
CA ARG A 8 2.89 -1.96 -2.66
C ARG A 8 1.84 -2.24 -1.59
N VAL A 9 1.30 -3.46 -1.62
CA VAL A 9 0.40 -3.96 -0.57
C VAL A 9 1.25 -4.62 0.51
N MET A 10 1.07 -4.21 1.76
CA MET A 10 1.74 -4.80 2.92
C MET A 10 0.74 -4.96 4.08
N LYS A 11 0.99 -5.89 5.00
CA LYS A 11 0.21 -5.96 6.25
C LYS A 11 0.47 -4.69 7.04
N PHE A 12 -0.57 -4.13 7.65
CA PHE A 12 -0.48 -2.90 8.42
C PHE A 12 -1.20 -3.08 9.75
N ASN A 13 -0.43 -3.02 10.83
CA ASN A 13 -0.91 -3.20 12.20
C ASN A 13 -1.10 -1.82 12.85
N GLY A 14 -2.00 -1.01 12.30
CA GLY A 14 -2.28 0.35 12.77
C GLY A 14 -3.69 0.54 13.31
N ASP A 15 -4.70 -0.04 12.65
CA ASP A 15 -6.12 0.09 13.05
C ASP A 15 -6.71 -1.27 13.43
N ASP A 16 -6.46 -2.29 12.60
CA ASP A 16 -6.81 -3.69 12.85
C ASP A 16 -5.60 -4.59 12.55
N ALA A 17 -5.34 -5.56 13.43
CA ALA A 17 -4.12 -6.39 13.39
C ALA A 17 -4.03 -7.35 12.19
N TYR A 18 -5.13 -7.52 11.45
CA TYR A 18 -5.24 -8.42 10.31
C TYR A 18 -5.39 -7.68 8.97
N SER A 19 -5.38 -6.36 9.01
CA SER A 19 -5.62 -5.54 7.83
C SER A 19 -4.38 -5.35 6.95
N TYR A 20 -4.63 -5.20 5.66
CA TYR A 20 -3.64 -4.80 4.67
C TYR A 20 -3.81 -3.33 4.34
N ALA A 21 -2.72 -2.74 3.86
CA ALA A 21 -2.68 -1.37 3.42
C ALA A 21 -1.82 -1.20 2.17
N ILE A 22 -2.07 -0.10 1.45
CA ILE A 22 -1.36 0.29 0.25
C ILE A 22 -0.40 1.42 0.59
N PHE A 23 0.85 1.25 0.23
CA PHE A 23 1.91 2.23 0.42
C PHE A 23 2.54 2.61 -0.93
N HIS A 24 3.18 3.77 -0.98
CA HIS A 24 4.14 4.05 -2.04
C HIS A 24 5.30 3.05 -1.90
N ALA A 25 5.66 2.41 -3.01
CA ALA A 25 6.69 1.37 -3.02
C ALA A 25 8.05 1.89 -2.56
N ASP A 26 8.32 3.19 -2.74
CA ASP A 26 9.56 3.83 -2.27
C ASP A 26 9.56 4.01 -0.75
N SER A 27 8.42 4.40 -0.16
CA SER A 27 8.27 4.59 1.29
C SER A 27 8.45 3.30 2.10
N VAL A 28 8.08 2.15 1.53
CA VAL A 28 8.24 0.83 2.17
C VAL A 28 9.37 -0.01 1.57
N ARG A 29 10.29 0.61 0.83
CA ARG A 29 11.37 -0.13 0.17
C ARG A 29 12.31 -0.71 1.22
N GLY A 30 12.41 -2.04 1.26
CA GLY A 30 13.26 -2.76 2.22
C GLY A 30 12.61 -3.01 3.59
N MET A 31 11.37 -2.56 3.80
CA MET A 31 10.65 -2.82 5.05
C MET A 31 10.04 -4.23 5.07
N LYS A 32 9.86 -4.77 6.27
CA LYS A 32 9.18 -6.05 6.51
C LYS A 32 7.77 -5.81 7.02
N SER A 33 6.85 -6.69 6.66
CA SER A 33 5.48 -6.71 7.18
C SER A 33 5.42 -7.38 8.57
N PRO A 34 4.50 -6.97 9.46
CA PRO A 34 3.56 -5.86 9.32
C PRO A 34 4.22 -4.49 9.54
N ILE A 35 3.79 -3.50 8.78
CA ILE A 35 4.16 -2.09 8.98
C ILE A 35 3.31 -1.55 10.13
N CYS A 36 3.92 -0.84 11.07
CA CYS A 36 3.23 -0.22 12.20
C CYS A 36 3.48 1.29 12.18
N TYR A 37 2.41 2.10 12.19
CA TYR A 37 2.42 3.57 12.33
C TYR A 37 3.15 4.40 11.25
N SER A 38 4.31 3.97 10.75
CA SER A 38 5.10 4.66 9.72
C SER A 38 5.80 3.66 8.79
N PRO A 39 5.84 3.91 7.47
CA PRO A 39 5.26 5.05 6.76
C PRO A 39 3.73 5.05 6.78
N SER A 40 3.12 6.21 6.55
CA SER A 40 1.66 6.33 6.48
C SER A 40 1.12 5.61 5.24
N PRO A 41 0.10 4.76 5.39
CA PRO A 41 -0.55 4.14 4.25
C PRO A 41 -1.34 5.18 3.45
N ILE A 42 -1.47 4.95 2.15
CA ILE A 42 -2.38 5.69 1.28
C ILE A 42 -3.82 5.26 1.57
N ILE A 43 -4.02 3.95 1.76
CA ILE A 43 -5.30 3.32 2.10
C ILE A 43 -5.00 2.16 3.06
N CYS A 44 -5.73 2.01 4.15
CA CYS A 44 -5.61 0.92 5.13
C CYS A 44 -6.98 0.39 5.55
N GLY A 45 -7.01 -0.68 6.35
CA GLY A 45 -8.25 -1.28 6.87
C GLY A 45 -8.97 -2.16 5.85
N MET A 46 -8.22 -2.83 4.96
CA MET A 46 -8.78 -3.66 3.90
C MET A 46 -8.29 -5.11 3.99
N ASP A 47 -9.05 -6.07 3.47
CA ASP A 47 -8.52 -7.40 3.19
C ASP A 47 -7.47 -7.36 2.07
N TYR A 48 -6.65 -8.41 1.98
CA TYR A 48 -5.65 -8.58 0.94
C TYR A 48 -6.24 -8.48 -0.48
N ARG A 49 -7.41 -9.08 -0.75
CA ARG A 49 -8.05 -9.03 -2.07
C ARG A 49 -8.49 -7.63 -2.44
N GLU A 50 -9.10 -6.92 -1.50
CA GLU A 50 -9.50 -5.52 -1.68
C GLU A 50 -8.28 -4.64 -1.94
N ALA A 51 -7.23 -4.78 -1.13
CA ALA A 51 -6.00 -4.02 -1.29
C ALA A 51 -5.34 -4.28 -2.66
N GLN A 52 -5.35 -5.52 -3.16
CA GLN A 52 -4.83 -5.84 -4.49
C GLN A 52 -5.69 -5.25 -5.62
N SER A 53 -7.02 -5.31 -5.50
CA SER A 53 -7.93 -4.70 -6.47
C SER A 53 -7.70 -3.19 -6.56
N ARG A 54 -7.68 -2.52 -5.40
CA ARG A 54 -7.50 -1.08 -5.29
C ARG A 54 -6.12 -0.63 -5.78
N LYS A 55 -5.07 -1.41 -5.50
CA LYS A 55 -3.72 -1.19 -6.05
C LYS A 55 -3.75 -1.15 -7.59
N LYS A 56 -4.39 -2.13 -8.23
CA LYS A 56 -4.48 -2.19 -9.70
C LYS A 56 -5.23 -0.99 -10.28
N GLU A 57 -6.31 -0.56 -9.64
CA GLU A 57 -7.04 0.64 -10.04
C GLU A 57 -6.17 1.91 -9.94
N MET A 58 -5.39 2.04 -8.86
CA MET A 58 -4.46 3.15 -8.69
C MET A 58 -3.35 3.13 -9.73
N GLU A 59 -2.75 1.97 -9.99
CA GLU A 59 -1.74 1.82 -11.05
C GLU A 59 -2.31 2.22 -12.42
N LYS A 60 -3.53 1.80 -12.75
CA LYS A 60 -4.22 2.17 -13.98
C LYS A 60 -4.49 3.68 -14.08
N LYS A 61 -4.91 4.32 -12.97
CA LYS A 61 -5.19 5.77 -12.93
C LYS A 61 -3.93 6.62 -13.13
N HIS A 62 -2.78 6.14 -12.66
CA HIS A 62 -1.49 6.84 -12.77
C HIS A 62 -0.70 6.50 -14.04
N GLU A 63 -1.22 5.62 -14.89
CA GLU A 63 -0.65 5.28 -16.19
C GLU A 63 -1.07 6.24 -17.31
N VAL A 64 -2.13 7.03 -17.09
CA VAL A 64 -2.62 8.11 -17.97
C VAL A 64 -1.84 9.40 -17.70
#